data_AF-A0A1F8SEI5-F1
#
_entry.id   AF-A0A1F8SEI5-F1
#
_cell.length_a   1.000
_cell.length_b   1.000
_cell.length_c   1.000
_cell.angle_alpha   90.00
_cell.angle_beta   90.00
_cell.angle_gamma   90.00
#
_symmetry.space_group_name_H-M   'P 1'
#
loop_
_entity.id
_entity.type
_entity.pdbx_description
1 polymer ?
#
loop_
_entity_poly.entity_id
_entity_poly.type
_entity_poly.pdbx_seq_one_letter_code
_entity_poly.pdbx_strand_id
1 'polypeptide(L)'
;MYIQAKKYQAKAGVGRPALQAFAGSLEGQRASKGVFMTTSYFTAEAEEYVRRISRRIVLVDGQALARLMYDFGIGVRAGRSLAVKRVDDGYFEGEV
;
A
#
# COMPACT_ATOMS: atom_id res chain seq x y z
N MET A 1 2.19 -13.05 13.31
CA MET A 1 1.59 -12.23 12.23
C MET A 1 2.14 -12.75 10.92
N TYR A 2 1.28 -13.11 9.97
CA TYR A 2 1.70 -13.73 8.70
C TYR A 2 1.56 -12.75 7.55
N ILE A 3 2.46 -12.84 6.57
CA ILE A 3 2.49 -11.96 5.41
C ILE A 3 2.47 -12.83 4.17
N GLN A 4 1.57 -12.53 3.23
CA GLN A 4 1.58 -13.09 1.90
C GLN A 4 1.72 -11.97 0.88
N ALA A 5 2.69 -12.10 -0.02
CA ALA A 5 2.89 -11.20 -1.14
C ALA A 5 2.72 -11.96 -2.45
N LYS A 6 1.92 -11.43 -3.38
CA LYS A 6 1.71 -12.02 -4.69
C LYS A 6 1.87 -10.98 -5.79
N LYS A 7 2.69 -11.30 -6.78
CA LYS A 7 2.83 -10.49 -8.00
C LYS A 7 1.72 -10.87 -8.98
N TYR A 8 0.83 -9.94 -9.25
CA TYR A 8 -0.24 -10.07 -10.24
C TYR A 8 -0.02 -9.06 -11.38
N GLN A 9 -0.54 -9.38 -12.57
CA GLN A 9 -0.64 -8.37 -13.63
C GLN A 9 -1.55 -7.23 -13.15
N ALA A 10 -1.19 -5.98 -13.46
CA ALA A 10 -1.87 -4.79 -12.92
C ALA A 10 -3.37 -4.73 -13.22
N LYS A 11 -3.85 -5.40 -14.28
CA LYS A 11 -5.27 -5.45 -14.66
C LYS A 11 -6.00 -6.68 -14.13
N ALA A 12 -5.28 -7.66 -13.56
CA ALA A 12 -5.87 -8.87 -13.01
C ALA A 12 -6.17 -8.66 -11.51
N GLY A 13 -7.45 -8.45 -11.19
CA GLY A 13 -7.90 -8.27 -9.81
C GLY A 13 -7.72 -9.53 -8.97
N VAL A 14 -7.34 -9.35 -7.71
CA VAL A 14 -7.27 -10.44 -6.73
C VAL A 14 -8.69 -10.71 -6.23
N GLY A 15 -9.22 -11.87 -6.62
CA GLY A 15 -10.55 -12.31 -6.23
C GLY A 15 -10.61 -13.02 -4.88
N ARG A 16 -11.85 -13.27 -4.44
CA ARG A 16 -12.17 -13.98 -3.19
C ARG A 16 -11.44 -15.32 -3.00
N PRO A 17 -11.24 -16.20 -4.01
CA PRO A 17 -10.56 -17.48 -3.82
C PRO A 17 -9.15 -17.35 -3.24
N ALA A 18 -8.41 -16.30 -3.64
CA ALA A 18 -7.05 -16.06 -3.12
C ALA A 18 -7.07 -15.71 -1.62
N LEU A 19 -8.03 -14.87 -1.21
CA LEU A 19 -8.17 -14.48 0.20
C LEU A 19 -8.75 -15.60 1.06
N GLN A 20 -9.62 -16.45 0.50
CA GLN A 20 -10.09 -17.66 1.16
C GLN A 20 -8.96 -18.66 1.42
N ALA A 21 -8.12 -18.90 0.42
CA ALA A 21 -6.95 -19.76 0.58
C ALA A 21 -6.00 -19.21 1.66
N PHE A 22 -5.77 -17.90 1.67
CA PHE A 22 -4.95 -17.26 2.70
C PHE A 22 -5.58 -17.39 4.09
N ALA A 23 -6.87 -17.08 4.25
CA ALA A 23 -7.58 -17.22 5.52
C ALA A 23 -7.52 -18.67 6.04
N GLY A 24 -7.71 -19.67 5.18
CA GLY A 24 -7.55 -21.08 5.54
C GLY A 24 -6.13 -21.42 6.03
N SER A 25 -5.11 -20.83 5.41
CA SER A 25 -3.72 -21.00 5.86
C SER A 25 -3.46 -20.39 7.24
N LEU A 26 -4.09 -19.26 7.56
CA LEU A 26 -4.00 -18.66 8.90
C LEU A 26 -4.59 -19.57 9.98
N GLU A 27 -5.66 -20.29 9.67
CA GLU A 27 -6.29 -21.22 10.62
C GLU A 27 -5.41 -22.42 10.91
N GLY A 28 -4.81 -23.00 9.87
CA GLY A 28 -3.80 -24.07 10.05
C GLY A 28 -2.62 -23.63 10.92
N GLN A 29 -2.27 -22.34 10.87
CA GLN A 29 -1.17 -21.74 11.64
C GLN A 29 -1.61 -21.13 12.99
N ARG A 30 -2.89 -21.25 13.37
CA ARG A 30 -3.50 -20.62 14.56
C ARG A 30 -3.24 -19.11 14.65
N ALA A 31 -3.10 -18.43 13.52
CA ALA A 31 -2.78 -17.02 13.45
C ALA A 31 -4.05 -16.16 13.46
N SER A 32 -4.10 -15.11 14.28
CA SER A 32 -5.24 -14.20 14.34
C SER A 32 -5.14 -13.00 13.39
N LYS A 33 -3.94 -12.74 12.84
CA LYS A 33 -3.66 -11.58 12.00
C LYS A 33 -2.81 -11.95 10.78
N GLY A 34 -3.19 -11.42 9.62
CA GLY A 34 -2.45 -11.56 8.37
C GLY A 34 -2.40 -10.26 7.58
N VAL A 35 -1.38 -10.11 6.74
CA VAL A 35 -1.30 -9.05 5.72
C VAL A 35 -1.24 -9.74 4.36
N PHE A 36 -2.15 -9.40 3.47
CA PHE A 36 -2.13 -9.83 2.07
C PHE A 36 -1.75 -8.64 1.19
N MET A 37 -0.65 -8.76 0.46
CA MET A 37 -0.10 -7.71 -0.39
C MET A 37 -0.10 -8.15 -1.86
N THR A 38 -0.49 -7.24 -2.75
CA THR A 38 -0.48 -7.46 -4.21
C THR A 38 0.01 -6.23 -4.95
N THR A 39 0.60 -6.43 -6.14
CA THR A 39 0.93 -5.35 -7.08
C THR A 39 -0.26 -4.90 -7.94
N SER A 40 -1.41 -5.56 -7.79
CA SER A 40 -2.67 -5.26 -8.49
C SER A 40 -3.71 -4.68 -7.52
N TYR A 41 -4.99 -4.83 -7.79
CA TYR A 41 -6.11 -4.42 -6.93
C TYR A 41 -6.88 -5.63 -6.36
N PHE A 42 -7.68 -5.42 -5.32
CA PHE A 42 -8.64 -6.41 -4.83
C PHE A 42 -10.01 -6.18 -5.46
N THR A 43 -10.75 -7.24 -5.79
CA THR A 43 -12.13 -7.08 -6.25
C THR A 43 -13.05 -6.72 -5.08
N ALA A 44 -14.18 -6.07 -5.36
CA ALA A 44 -15.17 -5.71 -4.33
C ALA A 44 -15.62 -6.93 -3.51
N GLU A 45 -15.87 -8.06 -4.16
CA GLU A 45 -16.22 -9.32 -3.50
C GLU A 45 -15.10 -9.85 -2.58
N ALA A 46 -13.84 -9.62 -2.94
CA ALA A 46 -12.69 -10.04 -2.15
C ALA A 46 -12.58 -9.18 -0.87
N GLU A 47 -12.74 -7.86 -1.00
CA GLU A 47 -12.78 -6.96 0.15
C GLU A 47 -13.96 -7.26 1.08
N GLU A 48 -15.15 -7.47 0.51
CA GLU A 48 -16.34 -7.80 1.26
C GLU A 48 -16.16 -9.12 2.03
N TYR A 49 -15.55 -10.13 1.40
CA TYR A 49 -15.21 -11.38 2.07
C TYR A 49 -14.34 -11.13 3.32
N VAL A 50 -13.30 -10.30 3.21
CA VAL A 50 -12.41 -9.98 4.35
C VAL A 50 -13.14 -9.23 5.46
N ARG A 51 -14.10 -8.35 5.12
CA ARG A 51 -14.90 -7.63 6.14
C ARG A 51 -15.83 -8.57 6.93
N ARG A 52 -16.22 -9.71 6.35
CA ARG A 52 -17.17 -10.67 6.97
C ARG A 52 -16.52 -11.73 7.85
N ILE A 53 -15.24 -12.02 7.66
CA ILE A 53 -14.54 -13.04 8.45
C ILE A 53 -14.07 -12.48 9.81
N SER A 54 -13.94 -13.36 10.81
CA SER A 54 -13.48 -12.98 12.15
C SER A 54 -11.98 -12.68 12.22
N ARG A 55 -11.19 -13.22 11.29
CA ARG A 55 -9.74 -13.03 11.22
C ARG A 55 -9.42 -11.63 10.70
N ARG A 56 -8.44 -10.99 11.34
CA ARG A 56 -7.99 -9.66 10.92
C ARG A 56 -6.98 -9.78 9.79
N ILE A 57 -7.44 -9.64 8.56
CA ILE A 57 -6.60 -9.57 7.37
C ILE A 57 -6.50 -8.12 6.90
N VAL A 58 -5.29 -7.60 6.84
CA VAL A 58 -4.99 -6.29 6.25
C VAL A 58 -4.70 -6.49 4.76
N LEU A 59 -5.37 -5.72 3.92
CA LEU A 59 -5.18 -5.72 2.48
C LEU A 59 -4.27 -4.55 2.09
N VAL A 60 -3.22 -4.84 1.34
CA VAL A 60 -2.33 -3.82 0.75
C VAL A 60 -2.30 -4.06 -0.75
N ASP A 61 -2.98 -3.19 -1.49
CA ASP A 61 -3.02 -3.24 -2.94
C ASP A 61 -1.83 -2.50 -3.55
N GLY A 62 -1.77 -2.45 -4.88
CA GLY A 62 -0.67 -1.82 -5.60
C GLY A 62 -0.53 -0.33 -5.32
N GLN A 63 -1.64 0.40 -5.11
CA GLN A 63 -1.59 1.82 -4.79
C GLN A 63 -1.09 2.06 -3.36
N ALA A 64 -1.63 1.33 -2.38
CA ALA A 64 -1.18 1.39 -1.00
C ALA A 64 0.29 0.98 -0.89
N LEU A 65 0.69 -0.08 -1.60
CA LEU A 65 2.09 -0.54 -1.66
C LEU A 65 3.00 0.55 -2.25
N ALA A 66 2.62 1.17 -3.36
CA ALA A 66 3.39 2.25 -3.98
C ALA A 66 3.52 3.47 -3.05
N ARG A 67 2.46 3.82 -2.32
CA ARG A 67 2.50 4.90 -1.33
C ARG A 67 3.46 4.58 -0.19
N LEU A 68 3.39 3.37 0.36
CA LEU A 68 4.34 2.91 1.38
C LEU A 68 5.78 2.92 0.86
N MET A 69 5.99 2.47 -0.37
CA MET A 69 7.31 2.52 -1.01
C MET A 69 7.85 3.94 -1.11
N TYR A 70 6.99 4.90 -1.47
CA TYR A 70 7.37 6.32 -1.52
C TYR A 70 7.68 6.86 -0.11
N ASP A 71 6.76 6.69 0.84
CA ASP A 71 6.87 7.25 2.20
C ASP A 71 8.11 6.72 2.94
N PHE A 72 8.49 5.46 2.70
CA PHE A 72 9.65 4.81 3.33
C PHE A 72 10.92 4.79 2.45
N GLY A 73 10.90 5.41 1.26
CA GLY A 73 12.07 5.45 0.39
C GLY A 73 12.48 4.10 -0.21
N ILE A 74 11.56 3.13 -0.32
CA ILE A 74 11.84 1.78 -0.81
C ILE A 74 11.68 1.73 -2.33
N GLY A 75 12.76 1.44 -3.06
CA GLY A 75 12.69 1.26 -4.52
C GLY A 75 12.38 2.54 -5.30
N VAL A 76 12.44 3.71 -4.64
CA VAL A 76 12.28 5.03 -5.24
C VAL A 76 13.62 5.75 -5.28
N ARG A 77 13.74 6.75 -6.16
CA ARG A 77 14.88 7.67 -6.21
C ARG A 77 14.36 9.09 -6.10
N ALA A 78 15.11 9.95 -5.42
CA ALA A 78 14.78 11.36 -5.34
C ALA A 78 14.68 11.96 -6.74
N GLY A 79 13.54 12.56 -7.04
CA GLY A 79 13.34 13.33 -8.26
C GLY A 79 13.97 14.73 -8.14
N ARG A 80 13.65 15.59 -9.10
CA ARG A 80 14.05 17.00 -9.08
C ARG A 80 13.43 17.70 -7.86
N SER A 81 14.29 18.35 -7.07
CA SER A 81 13.84 19.29 -6.04
C SER A 81 13.38 20.60 -6.70
N LEU A 82 12.22 21.11 -6.29
CA LEU A 82 11.70 22.40 -6.73
C LEU A 82 11.79 23.36 -5.55
N ALA A 83 12.77 24.27 -5.61
CA ALA A 83 12.90 25.30 -4.60
C ALA A 83 11.84 26.38 -4.84
N VAL A 84 10.83 26.47 -3.98
CA VAL A 84 9.88 27.58 -3.99
C VAL A 84 10.59 28.79 -3.39
N LYS A 85 10.97 29.75 -4.24
CA LYS A 85 11.59 31.02 -3.84
C LYS A 85 10.48 32.04 -3.54
N ARG A 86 10.70 32.88 -2.53
CA ARG A 86 9.91 34.08 -2.27
C ARG A 86 10.80 35.30 -2.45
N VAL A 87 10.19 36.44 -2.78
CA VAL A 87 10.88 37.73 -2.79
C VAL A 87 11.33 38.01 -1.37
N ASP A 88 12.59 38.42 -1.24
CA ASP A 88 13.19 38.82 0.03
C ASP A 88 13.10 40.35 0.12
N ASP A 89 12.04 40.85 0.74
CA ASP A 89 11.79 42.29 0.84
C ASP A 89 12.94 43.01 1.57
N GLY A 90 13.58 42.35 2.54
CA GLY A 90 14.71 42.92 3.31
C GLY A 90 15.99 43.11 2.50
N TYR A 91 16.18 42.33 1.41
CA TYR A 91 17.26 42.59 0.45
C TYR A 91 17.06 43.92 -0.30
N PHE A 92 15.81 44.36 -0.48
CA PHE A 92 15.46 45.55 -1.25
C PHE A 92 15.23 46.82 -0.39
N GLU A 93 15.35 46.74 0.94
CA GLU A 93 15.08 47.85 1.87
C GLU A 93 16.24 48.84 2.10
N GLY A 94 17.29 48.84 1.27
CA GLY A 94 18.40 49.77 1.44
C GLY A 94 19.17 50.07 0.17
N GLU A 95 18.74 51.10 -0.57
CA GLU A 95 19.55 52.02 -1.38
C GLU A 95 18.57 53.06 -1.98
N VAL A 96 18.40 54.18 -1.27
CA VAL A 96 17.78 55.42 -1.79
C VAL A 96 18.75 56.56 -1.56
#